data_AF-A0A1X9Z1K5-F1
#
_entry.id   AF-A0A1X9Z1K5-F1
#
_cell.length_a   1.000
_cell.length_b   1.000
_cell.length_c   1.000
_cell.angle_alpha   90.00
_cell.angle_beta   90.00
_cell.angle_gamma   90.00
#
_symmetry.space_group_name_H-M   'P 1'
#
loop_
_entity.id
_entity.type
_entity.pdbx_description
1 polymer ?
#
loop_
_entity_poly.entity_id
_entity_poly.type
_entity_poly.pdbx_seq_one_letter_code
_entity_poly.pdbx_strand_id
1 'polypeptide(L)'
;MKNIKLIIPAVLLLFSACSEATRNTANSKSDSITQTGMTSRTDSLEASIKVNGNVALGDPLMLRFVVYNNSDTTKSFCIWHTPFEPLMSSYLSITNEKGEEAQYKGAMAKRMMPPPASSYSTVKPGDSLVANADLLKAYDLKEGSSYKVVYTGGNMSGLVSRDTITFVYTELH
;
A
#
# COMPACT_ATOMS: atom_id res chain seq x y z
N MET A 1 -26.46 -39.70 -27.06
CA MET A 1 -27.11 -40.86 -26.42
C MET A 1 -26.64 -40.92 -24.98
N LYS A 2 -27.58 -40.84 -24.04
CA LYS A 2 -27.36 -40.64 -22.59
C LYS A 2 -27.45 -42.00 -21.90
N ASN A 3 -26.46 -42.34 -21.08
CA ASN A 3 -26.54 -43.45 -20.14
C ASN A 3 -25.77 -43.12 -18.84
N ILE A 4 -26.58 -42.81 -17.83
CA ILE A 4 -26.25 -42.70 -16.41
C ILE A 4 -25.88 -44.08 -15.87
N LYS A 5 -24.86 -44.16 -14.99
CA LYS A 5 -24.86 -45.09 -13.86
C LYS A 5 -24.34 -44.39 -12.60
N LEU A 6 -25.23 -44.31 -11.63
CA LEU A 6 -25.08 -43.79 -10.28
C LEU A 6 -24.86 -44.99 -9.35
N ILE A 7 -23.76 -45.01 -8.59
CA ILE A 7 -23.60 -45.90 -7.42
C ILE A 7 -22.88 -45.11 -6.33
N ILE A 8 -23.62 -44.86 -5.25
CA ILE A 8 -23.19 -44.36 -3.95
C ILE A 8 -22.82 -45.58 -3.09
N PRO A 9 -21.82 -45.48 -2.22
CA PRO A 9 -22.03 -45.96 -0.86
C PRO A 9 -21.61 -44.92 0.18
N ALA A 10 -22.57 -44.64 1.05
CA ALA A 10 -22.40 -43.95 2.32
C ALA A 10 -21.63 -44.84 3.29
N VAL A 11 -20.61 -44.29 3.95
CA VAL A 11 -20.10 -44.82 5.21
C VAL A 11 -19.94 -43.65 6.16
N LEU A 12 -20.92 -43.54 7.07
CA LEU A 12 -20.82 -42.81 8.32
C LEU A 12 -19.79 -43.51 9.21
N LEU A 13 -18.81 -42.76 9.73
CA LEU A 13 -18.16 -43.10 10.99
C LEU A 13 -18.13 -41.84 11.86
N LEU A 14 -19.03 -41.84 12.84
CA LEU A 14 -19.04 -40.93 13.98
C LEU A 14 -18.00 -41.43 14.97
N PHE A 15 -16.97 -40.64 15.25
CA PHE A 15 -16.21 -40.76 16.50
C PHE A 15 -16.34 -39.44 17.26
N SER A 16 -17.34 -39.45 18.14
CA SER A 16 -17.48 -38.49 19.22
C SER A 16 -16.54 -38.95 20.34
N ALA A 17 -15.51 -38.17 20.64
CA ALA A 17 -14.70 -38.33 21.84
C ALA A 17 -14.87 -37.07 22.69
N CYS A 18 -15.75 -37.16 23.68
CA CYS A 18 -15.78 -36.23 24.81
C CYS A 18 -14.67 -36.65 25.77
N SER A 19 -13.72 -35.76 26.03
CA SER A 19 -12.79 -35.89 27.13
C SER A 19 -13.07 -34.75 28.10
N GLU A 20 -13.63 -35.07 29.27
CA GLU A 20 -13.75 -34.12 30.38
C GLU A 20 -12.59 -34.28 31.37
N ALA A 21 -12.07 -33.12 31.78
CA ALA A 21 -11.43 -32.80 33.05
C ALA A 21 -10.10 -33.46 33.46
N THR A 22 -9.01 -32.72 33.25
CA THR A 22 -7.94 -32.57 34.25
C THR A 22 -7.77 -31.07 34.54
N ARG A 23 -8.13 -30.63 35.75
CA ARG A 23 -7.75 -29.30 36.25
C ARG A 23 -6.25 -29.32 36.58
N ASN A 24 -5.47 -28.44 35.96
CA ASN A 24 -4.22 -27.97 36.52
C ASN A 24 -4.13 -26.45 36.35
N THR A 25 -4.06 -25.76 37.47
CA THR A 25 -3.75 -24.34 37.60
C THR A 25 -2.27 -24.13 37.29
N ALA A 26 -1.93 -23.38 36.23
CA ALA A 26 -0.73 -22.54 36.14
C ALA A 26 -0.69 -21.75 34.82
N ASN A 27 -1.04 -20.47 34.92
CA ASN A 27 -0.36 -19.31 34.33
C ASN A 27 0.56 -19.52 33.11
N SER A 28 0.19 -18.98 31.94
CA SER A 28 0.98 -18.02 31.13
C SER A 28 0.70 -18.14 29.63
N LYS A 29 0.44 -16.97 29.02
CA LYS A 29 0.65 -16.58 27.62
C LYS A 29 0.13 -17.53 26.53
N SER A 30 -1.02 -17.14 25.99
CA SER A 30 -1.61 -17.64 24.76
C SER A 30 -0.75 -17.26 23.55
N ASP A 31 0.09 -18.19 23.09
CA ASP A 31 0.52 -18.26 21.69
C ASP A 31 -0.42 -19.23 20.95
N SER A 32 -0.98 -18.81 19.82
CA SER A 32 -1.70 -19.67 18.90
C SER A 32 -1.48 -19.18 17.47
N ILE A 33 -0.71 -19.97 16.72
CA ILE A 33 -0.69 -20.03 15.25
C ILE A 33 -1.16 -21.47 14.97
N THR A 34 -2.19 -21.79 14.19
CA THR A 34 -2.32 -21.58 12.74
C THR A 34 -3.71 -22.05 12.31
N GLN A 35 -4.44 -21.31 11.45
CA GLN A 35 -5.02 -21.84 10.20
C GLN A 35 -5.71 -20.76 9.35
N THR A 36 -5.11 -20.55 8.18
CA THR A 36 -5.74 -20.34 6.85
C THR A 36 -6.74 -19.19 6.64
N GLY A 37 -6.25 -18.16 5.93
CA GLY A 37 -6.95 -17.68 4.73
C GLY A 37 -8.14 -16.74 4.94
N MET A 38 -8.00 -15.74 5.79
CA MET A 38 -8.80 -14.52 5.65
C MET A 38 -7.82 -13.37 5.71
N THR A 39 -7.57 -12.74 4.56
CA THR A 39 -6.93 -11.42 4.50
C THR A 39 -7.67 -10.54 5.48
N SER A 40 -7.06 -10.26 6.64
CA SER A 40 -7.55 -9.25 7.57
C SER A 40 -7.70 -7.99 6.73
N ARG A 41 -8.95 -7.60 6.44
CA ARG A 41 -9.23 -6.34 5.74
C ARG A 41 -8.72 -5.27 6.68
N THR A 42 -7.53 -4.77 6.41
CA THR A 42 -6.94 -3.67 7.16
C THR A 42 -7.95 -2.53 7.16
N ASP A 43 -8.27 -1.98 8.33
CA ASP A 43 -9.20 -0.85 8.46
C ASP A 43 -8.63 0.45 7.86
N SER A 44 -7.36 0.43 7.42
CA SER A 44 -6.69 1.52 6.74
C SER A 44 -6.76 1.39 5.23
N LEU A 45 -6.90 2.53 4.54
CA LEU A 45 -6.72 2.62 3.09
C LEU A 45 -5.25 2.32 2.72
N GLU A 46 -5.05 1.52 1.68
CA GLU A 46 -3.73 1.07 1.24
C GLU A 46 -3.28 1.88 0.01
N ALA A 47 -2.06 2.39 0.03
CA ALA A 47 -1.44 3.07 -1.08
C ALA A 47 -0.42 2.15 -1.77
N SER A 48 -0.59 1.96 -3.08
CA SER A 48 0.43 1.37 -3.95
C SER A 48 1.06 2.42 -4.83
N ILE A 49 2.37 2.34 -4.97
CA ILE A 49 3.19 3.25 -5.76
C ILE A 49 3.98 2.48 -6.82
N LYS A 50 4.04 3.02 -8.03
CA LYS A 50 4.87 2.52 -9.14
C LYS A 50 5.46 3.69 -9.91
N VAL A 51 6.61 3.49 -10.54
CA VAL A 51 7.16 4.42 -11.54
C VAL A 51 7.20 3.73 -12.90
N ASN A 52 7.43 4.50 -13.97
CA ASN A 52 7.56 4.00 -15.35
C ASN A 52 8.83 3.18 -15.62
N GLY A 53 9.59 2.80 -14.60
CA GLY A 53 10.83 2.04 -14.70
C GLY A 53 12.04 2.95 -14.86
N ASN A 54 13.02 2.53 -15.65
CA ASN A 54 14.19 3.35 -15.98
C ASN A 54 13.75 4.53 -16.87
N VAL A 55 14.32 5.71 -16.61
CA VAL A 55 13.90 6.96 -17.25
C VAL A 55 15.08 7.61 -17.95
N ALA A 56 14.89 7.91 -19.24
CA ALA A 56 15.83 8.68 -20.06
C ALA A 56 15.88 10.15 -19.66
N LEU A 57 16.99 10.82 -19.96
CA LEU A 57 17.04 12.27 -19.95
C LEU A 57 15.97 12.84 -20.89
N GLY A 58 15.23 13.83 -20.39
CA GLY A 58 14.13 14.48 -21.13
C GLY A 58 12.78 13.79 -21.00
N ASP A 59 12.74 12.53 -20.56
CA ASP A 59 11.48 11.83 -20.28
C ASP A 59 10.99 12.11 -18.86
N PRO A 60 9.66 12.18 -18.64
CA PRO A 60 9.12 12.36 -17.30
C PRO A 60 9.29 11.11 -16.44
N LEU A 61 9.66 11.30 -15.17
CA LEU A 61 9.63 10.24 -14.16
C LEU A 61 8.24 10.20 -13.54
N MET A 62 7.36 9.40 -14.14
CA MET A 62 5.95 9.35 -13.76
C MET A 62 5.74 8.40 -12.58
N LEU A 63 5.47 8.96 -11.41
CA LEU A 63 4.88 8.24 -10.29
C LEU A 63 3.41 8.00 -10.56
N ARG A 64 3.01 6.73 -10.52
CA ARG A 64 1.64 6.27 -10.44
C ARG A 64 1.32 5.92 -8.98
N PHE A 65 0.30 6.56 -8.42
CA PHE A 65 -0.14 6.37 -7.04
C PHE A 65 -1.59 5.91 -7.02
N VAL A 66 -1.86 4.79 -6.36
CA VAL A 66 -3.19 4.18 -6.27
C VAL A 66 -3.57 4.01 -4.81
N VAL A 67 -4.75 4.51 -4.43
CA VAL A 67 -5.34 4.30 -3.11
C VAL A 67 -6.44 3.29 -3.23
N TYR A 68 -6.32 2.16 -2.53
CA TYR A 68 -7.30 1.09 -2.50
C TYR A 68 -8.10 1.14 -1.20
N ASN A 69 -9.41 0.95 -1.32
CA ASN A 69 -10.27 0.64 -0.19
C ASN A 69 -10.64 -0.84 -0.20
N ASN A 70 -9.86 -1.64 0.53
CA ASN A 70 -10.09 -3.08 0.66
C ASN A 70 -11.14 -3.44 1.73
N SER A 71 -11.79 -2.45 2.36
CA SER A 71 -12.84 -2.67 3.35
C SER A 71 -14.24 -2.78 2.72
N ASP A 72 -15.25 -3.03 3.56
CA ASP A 72 -16.68 -3.03 3.22
C ASP A 72 -17.39 -1.69 3.52
N THR A 73 -16.64 -0.67 3.97
CA THR A 73 -17.18 0.64 4.35
C THR A 73 -16.53 1.75 3.53
N THR A 74 -17.28 2.80 3.23
CA THR A 74 -16.73 4.01 2.63
C THR A 74 -15.72 4.62 3.59
N LYS A 75 -14.52 4.95 3.09
CA LYS A 75 -13.46 5.58 3.89
C LYS A 75 -12.95 6.83 3.21
N SER A 76 -12.30 7.69 4.00
CA SER A 76 -11.69 8.91 3.51
C SER A 76 -10.23 9.01 3.94
N PHE A 77 -9.43 9.71 3.17
CA PHE A 77 -8.03 10.04 3.48
C PHE A 77 -7.78 11.52 3.21
N CYS A 78 -6.79 12.09 3.89
CA CYS A 78 -6.34 13.46 3.62
C CYS A 78 -5.47 13.45 2.37
N ILE A 79 -5.78 14.31 1.39
CA ILE A 79 -5.04 14.38 0.12
C ILE A 79 -3.67 15.06 0.26
N TRP A 80 -3.40 15.69 1.40
CA TRP A 80 -2.10 16.31 1.65
C TRP A 80 -1.01 15.24 1.74
N HIS A 81 0.19 15.60 1.26
CA HIS A 81 1.31 14.66 1.21
C HIS A 81 0.97 13.43 0.34
N THR A 82 0.22 13.66 -0.74
CA THR A 82 -0.08 12.67 -1.77
C THR A 82 -0.06 13.34 -3.15
N PRO A 83 0.02 12.57 -4.25
CA PRO A 83 -0.12 13.12 -5.60
C PRO A 83 -1.54 13.58 -5.99
N PHE A 84 -2.54 13.49 -5.10
CA PHE A 84 -3.89 14.03 -5.35
C PHE A 84 -3.96 15.55 -5.22
N GLU A 85 -2.83 16.19 -4.90
CA GLU A 85 -2.57 17.61 -5.02
C GLU A 85 -1.30 17.83 -5.86
N PRO A 86 -1.03 19.06 -6.35
CA PRO A 86 0.27 19.37 -6.94
C PRO A 86 1.41 19.03 -5.97
N LEU A 87 2.62 18.83 -6.49
CA LEU A 87 3.83 18.56 -5.69
C LEU A 87 4.16 19.76 -4.78
N MET A 88 3.53 19.77 -3.61
CA MET A 88 3.55 20.86 -2.62
C MET A 88 4.09 20.41 -1.26
N SER A 89 4.68 19.23 -1.19
CA SER A 89 5.33 18.66 0.00
C SER A 89 6.29 17.53 -0.39
N SER A 90 7.31 17.29 0.43
CA SER A 90 8.15 16.09 0.30
C SER A 90 7.49 14.92 1.03
N TYR A 91 6.83 14.05 0.28
CA TYR A 91 6.11 12.87 0.81
C TYR A 91 6.68 11.53 0.32
N LEU A 92 7.83 11.58 -0.36
CA LEU A 92 8.63 10.44 -0.75
C LEU A 92 10.02 10.60 -0.14
N SER A 93 10.58 9.50 0.36
CA SER A 93 12.02 9.38 0.50
C SER A 93 12.57 8.73 -0.75
N ILE A 94 13.57 9.37 -1.37
CA ILE A 94 14.22 8.92 -2.59
C ILE A 94 15.72 8.88 -2.32
N THR A 95 16.30 7.69 -2.23
CA THR A 95 17.72 7.50 -1.88
C THR A 95 18.48 6.82 -3.00
N ASN A 96 19.69 7.29 -3.30
CA ASN A 96 20.57 6.59 -4.24
C ASN A 96 21.26 5.37 -3.57
N GLU A 97 22.04 4.62 -4.35
CA GLU A 97 22.77 3.45 -3.86
C GLU A 97 23.77 3.74 -2.73
N LYS A 98 24.25 4.98 -2.62
CA LYS A 98 25.13 5.45 -1.55
C LYS A 98 24.35 5.86 -0.28
N GLY A 99 23.02 5.80 -0.31
CA GLY A 99 22.15 6.26 0.76
C GLY A 99 21.97 7.79 0.80
N GLU A 100 22.40 8.52 -0.23
CA GLU A 100 22.17 9.96 -0.33
C GLU A 100 20.71 10.23 -0.73
N GLU A 101 20.04 11.08 0.03
CA GLU A 101 18.66 11.51 -0.25
C GLU A 101 18.63 12.51 -1.42
N ALA A 102 17.73 12.31 -2.37
CA ALA A 102 17.45 13.28 -3.43
C ALA A 102 16.79 14.52 -2.83
N GLN A 103 17.33 15.70 -3.15
CA GLN A 103 16.81 16.93 -2.58
C GLN A 103 15.42 17.25 -3.16
N TYR A 104 14.46 17.51 -2.29
CA TYR A 104 13.19 18.09 -2.69
C TYR A 104 13.36 19.59 -3.00
N LYS A 105 13.00 19.99 -4.21
CA LYS A 105 13.04 21.37 -4.75
C LYS A 105 11.66 21.90 -5.15
N GLY A 106 10.59 21.13 -4.92
CA GLY A 106 9.23 21.55 -5.22
C GLY A 106 8.69 22.62 -4.27
N ALA A 107 7.46 23.08 -4.55
CA ALA A 107 6.78 24.01 -3.65
C ALA A 107 6.54 23.35 -2.28
N MET A 108 6.48 24.16 -1.22
CA MET A 108 6.12 23.72 0.13
C MET A 108 4.92 24.52 0.62
N ALA A 109 3.75 23.88 0.69
CA ALA A 109 2.54 24.54 1.16
C ALA A 109 2.57 24.74 2.68
N LYS A 110 2.24 25.97 3.13
CA LYS A 110 1.89 26.22 4.53
C LYS A 110 0.46 25.78 4.77
N ARG A 111 0.22 25.00 5.83
CA ARG A 111 -1.10 24.42 6.14
C ARG A 111 -1.61 24.90 7.49
N MET A 112 -2.92 25.06 7.60
CA MET A 112 -3.57 25.15 8.90
C MET A 112 -3.87 23.75 9.45
N MET A 113 -3.92 23.65 10.78
CA MET A 113 -4.30 22.41 11.46
C MET A 113 -5.51 22.68 12.37
N PRO A 114 -6.50 21.77 12.41
CA PRO A 114 -6.60 20.53 11.63
C PRO A 114 -6.86 20.76 10.13
N PRO A 115 -6.60 19.76 9.25
CA PRO A 115 -6.95 19.88 7.83
C PRO A 115 -8.46 20.15 7.66
N PRO A 116 -8.86 21.09 6.79
CA PRO A 116 -10.27 21.36 6.53
C PRO A 116 -10.93 20.16 5.83
N ALA A 117 -12.27 20.09 5.89
CA ALA A 117 -13.04 19.00 5.28
C ALA A 117 -12.79 18.85 3.76
N SER A 118 -12.50 19.95 3.07
CA SER A 118 -12.17 19.95 1.63
C SER A 118 -10.83 19.28 1.30
N SER A 119 -9.98 18.99 2.29
CA SER A 119 -8.72 18.28 2.12
C SER A 119 -8.87 16.76 2.14
N TYR A 120 -10.10 16.24 2.22
CA TYR A 120 -10.34 14.81 2.26
C TYR A 120 -10.97 14.32 0.97
N SER A 121 -10.51 13.16 0.52
CA SER A 121 -11.11 12.41 -0.58
C SER A 121 -11.71 11.11 -0.04
N THR A 122 -12.78 10.65 -0.68
CA THR A 122 -13.55 9.48 -0.26
C THR A 122 -13.40 8.36 -1.28
N VAL A 123 -13.22 7.13 -0.78
CA VAL A 123 -13.09 5.90 -1.58
C VAL A 123 -14.18 4.93 -1.14
N LYS A 124 -15.00 4.48 -2.09
CA LYS A 124 -16.08 3.51 -1.84
C LYS A 124 -15.52 2.12 -1.49
N PRO A 125 -16.29 1.24 -0.83
CA PRO A 125 -15.89 -0.14 -0.58
C PRO A 125 -15.46 -0.85 -1.87
N GLY A 126 -14.30 -1.51 -1.84
CA GLY A 126 -13.74 -2.24 -2.99
C GLY A 126 -13.27 -1.38 -4.17
N ASP A 127 -13.31 -0.05 -4.04
CA ASP A 127 -12.94 0.89 -5.10
C ASP A 127 -11.50 1.40 -4.92
N SER A 128 -11.01 2.14 -5.92
CA SER A 128 -9.70 2.77 -5.88
C SER A 128 -9.69 4.16 -6.51
N LEU A 129 -8.80 5.01 -6.01
CA LEU A 129 -8.49 6.30 -6.63
C LEU A 129 -7.06 6.32 -7.16
N VAL A 130 -6.85 7.11 -8.20
CA VAL A 130 -5.58 7.19 -8.93
C VAL A 130 -5.13 8.64 -9.03
N ALA A 131 -3.85 8.87 -8.77
CA ALA A 131 -3.16 10.10 -9.11
C ALA A 131 -1.80 9.81 -9.74
N ASN A 132 -1.30 10.77 -10.51
CA ASN A 132 0.02 10.69 -11.13
C ASN A 132 0.80 11.97 -10.88
N ALA A 133 2.11 11.87 -10.68
CA ALA A 133 3.00 13.01 -10.53
C ALA A 133 4.31 12.77 -11.30
N ASP A 134 4.82 13.81 -11.93
CA ASP A 134 6.16 13.80 -12.53
C ASP A 134 7.18 14.24 -11.47
N LEU A 135 7.98 13.28 -11.00
CA LEU A 135 8.90 13.49 -9.89
C LEU A 135 10.07 14.42 -10.25
N LEU A 136 10.47 14.51 -11.53
CA LEU A 136 11.55 15.40 -11.98
C LEU A 136 11.21 16.89 -11.78
N LYS A 137 9.93 17.23 -11.62
CA LYS A 137 9.47 18.59 -11.33
C LYS A 137 9.78 19.04 -9.90
N ALA A 138 10.02 18.12 -8.98
CA ALA A 138 10.16 18.45 -7.55
C ALA A 138 11.34 17.77 -6.86
N TYR A 139 12.02 16.81 -7.50
CA TYR A 139 13.17 16.13 -6.94
C TYR A 139 14.42 16.37 -7.79
N ASP A 140 15.55 16.59 -7.12
CA ASP A 140 16.84 16.72 -7.76
C ASP A 140 17.53 15.36 -7.86
N LEU A 141 17.48 14.77 -9.05
CA LEU A 141 18.04 13.45 -9.36
C LEU A 141 19.28 13.62 -10.22
N LYS A 142 20.32 12.85 -9.86
CA LYS A 142 21.59 12.79 -10.58
C LYS A 142 21.46 11.74 -11.68
N GLU A 143 21.86 12.10 -12.88
CA GLU A 143 21.99 11.18 -14.00
C GLU A 143 22.98 10.05 -13.68
N GLY A 144 22.77 8.88 -14.27
CA GLY A 144 23.58 7.68 -14.10
C GLY A 144 23.39 7.00 -12.75
N SER A 145 22.38 7.40 -11.97
CA SER A 145 22.15 6.88 -10.61
C SER A 145 20.90 6.00 -10.54
N SER A 146 21.01 4.92 -9.76
CA SER A 146 19.89 4.09 -9.33
C SER A 146 19.33 4.61 -8.01
N TYR A 147 18.01 4.58 -7.89
CA TYR A 147 17.26 5.16 -6.78
C TYR A 147 16.27 4.16 -6.20
N LYS A 148 16.05 4.28 -4.89
CA LYS A 148 15.02 3.61 -4.11
C LYS A 148 14.01 4.63 -3.60
N VAL A 149 12.72 4.40 -3.85
CA VAL A 149 11.62 5.28 -3.45
C VAL A 149 10.72 4.59 -2.43
N VAL A 150 10.40 5.31 -1.35
CA VAL A 150 9.43 4.90 -0.33
C VAL A 150 8.47 6.04 -0.04
N TYR A 151 7.19 5.73 0.14
CA TYR A 151 6.19 6.71 0.56
C TYR A 151 6.30 7.02 2.07
N THR A 152 6.43 8.29 2.42
CA THR A 152 6.61 8.76 3.82
C THR A 152 5.49 9.69 4.28
N GLY A 153 4.52 10.02 3.42
CA GLY A 153 3.40 10.90 3.72
C GLY A 153 2.29 10.31 4.60
N GLY A 154 2.38 9.02 4.98
CA GLY A 154 1.32 8.27 5.65
C GLY A 154 0.79 8.91 6.95
N ASN A 155 1.66 9.58 7.72
CA ASN A 155 1.25 10.27 8.95
C ASN A 155 0.26 11.43 8.70
N MET A 156 0.35 12.09 7.54
CA MET A 156 -0.55 13.20 7.18
C MET A 156 -1.79 12.69 6.43
N SER A 157 -1.61 11.75 5.51
CA SER A 157 -2.70 11.27 4.66
C SER A 157 -3.59 10.23 5.34
N GLY A 158 -3.05 9.48 6.30
CA GLY A 158 -3.69 8.29 6.87
C GLY A 158 -3.56 7.04 6.00
N LEU A 159 -2.77 7.10 4.92
CA LEU A 159 -2.54 5.99 4.00
C LEU A 159 -1.38 5.10 4.47
N VAL A 160 -1.53 3.79 4.29
CA VAL A 160 -0.47 2.81 4.54
C VAL A 160 0.10 2.34 3.22
N SER A 161 1.43 2.44 3.04
CA SER A 161 2.13 1.84 1.91
C SER A 161 3.25 0.95 2.41
N ARG A 162 3.46 -0.19 1.72
CA ARG A 162 4.57 -1.12 1.97
C ARG A 162 5.51 -1.21 0.77
N ASP A 163 5.21 -0.46 -0.28
CA ASP A 163 5.94 -0.54 -1.53
C ASP A 163 7.32 0.10 -1.38
N THR A 164 8.30 -0.54 -1.99
CA THR A 164 9.62 0.03 -2.24
C THR A 164 9.87 -0.10 -3.73
N ILE A 165 10.05 1.03 -4.41
CA ILE A 165 10.27 1.07 -5.86
C ILE A 165 11.74 1.32 -6.12
N THR A 166 12.28 0.73 -7.19
CA THR A 166 13.58 1.10 -7.72
C THR A 166 13.50 1.56 -9.16
N PHE A 167 14.37 2.48 -9.56
CA PHE A 167 14.54 2.92 -10.94
C PHE A 167 15.94 3.47 -11.19
N VAL A 168 16.37 3.49 -12.45
CA VAL A 168 17.60 4.17 -12.88
C VAL A 168 17.24 5.44 -13.66
N TYR A 169 17.89 6.55 -13.35
CA TYR A 169 17.82 7.78 -14.14
C TYR A 169 19.09 7.91 -14.99
N THR A 170 19.00 7.63 -16.29
CA THR A 170 20.16 7.46 -17.19
C THR A 170 19.75 7.69 -18.62
N GLU A 171 20.67 7.96 -19.55
CA GLU A 171 20.40 7.78 -20.98
C GLU A 171 19.99 6.32 -21.27
N LEU A 172 18.85 6.14 -21.93
CA LEU A 172 18.42 4.82 -22.45
C LEU A 172 19.28 4.52 -23.69
N HIS A 173 19.98 3.38 -23.66
CA HIS A 173 20.84 2.90 -24.74
C HIS A 173 20.03 2.26 -25.86
#